data_AF-A0A699UP40-F1
#
_entry.id   AF-A0A699UP40-F1
#
_cell.length_a   1.000
_cell.length_b   1.000
_cell.length_c   1.000
_cell.angle_alpha   90.00
_cell.angle_beta   90.00
_cell.angle_gamma   90.00
#
_symmetry.space_group_name_H-M   'P 1'
#
loop_
_entity.id
_entity.type
_entity.pdbx_description
1 polymer ?
#
loop_
_entity_poly.entity_id
_entity_poly.type
_entity_poly.pdbx_seq_one_letter_code
_entity_poly.pdbx_strand_id
1 'polypeptide(L)'
;MRYQALKRKPQIKAQARKNMMIYLRNMARFKMDYFKGMTYDDIRPIFEKKFNCNVAFLVKIKEQMEEEDNRVLKRKVKSSEHKAAKKQ
;
A
#
# COMPACT_ATOMS: atom_id res chain seq x y z
N MET A 1 7.72 25.49 30.66
CA MET A 1 7.51 24.05 30.41
C MET A 1 8.85 23.38 30.18
N ARG A 2 9.32 22.55 31.12
CA ARG A 2 10.69 21.98 31.12
C ARG A 2 10.84 20.93 30.00
N TYR A 3 11.94 21.01 29.25
CA TYR A 3 12.35 20.15 28.12
C TYR A 3 12.23 18.62 28.38
N GLN A 4 12.12 18.20 29.65
CA GLN A 4 11.90 16.81 30.06
C GLN A 4 10.51 16.26 29.71
N ALA A 5 9.47 17.10 29.58
CA ALA A 5 8.13 16.65 29.21
C ALA A 5 8.05 16.16 27.75
N LEU A 6 8.85 16.76 26.85
CA LEU A 6 8.99 16.36 25.45
C LEU A 6 9.82 15.07 25.26
N LYS A 7 10.58 14.64 26.29
CA LYS A 7 11.26 13.33 26.30
C LYS A 7 10.33 12.16 26.58
N ARG A 8 9.03 12.37 26.86
CA ARG A 8 8.04 11.30 26.94
C ARG A 8 7.64 10.82 25.53
N LYS A 9 8.51 10.01 24.91
CA LYS A 9 8.23 9.16 23.72
C LYS A 9 7.29 7.92 23.90
N PRO A 10 6.64 7.61 25.05
CA PRO A 10 5.74 6.44 25.12
C PRO A 10 4.45 6.57 24.32
N GLN A 11 3.82 7.75 24.27
CA GLN A 11 2.50 7.92 23.65
C GLN A 11 2.53 7.62 22.16
N ILE A 12 3.57 8.08 21.45
CA ILE A 12 3.71 7.89 20.00
C ILE A 12 3.96 6.41 19.67
N LYS A 13 4.86 5.73 20.39
CA LYS A 13 5.11 4.29 20.15
C LYS A 13 3.90 3.43 20.50
N ALA A 14 3.23 3.69 21.62
CA ALA A 14 2.03 2.95 22.00
C ALA A 14 0.87 3.17 21.01
N GLN A 15 0.69 4.41 20.53
CA GLN A 15 -0.31 4.73 19.51
C GLN A 15 0.04 4.09 18.15
N ALA A 16 1.30 4.19 17.73
CA ALA A 16 1.78 3.55 16.50
C ALA A 16 1.59 2.02 16.57
N ARG A 17 1.90 1.40 17.71
CA ARG A 17 1.64 -0.03 17.96
C ARG A 17 0.16 -0.38 17.79
N LYS A 18 -0.75 0.41 18.38
CA LYS A 18 -2.21 0.24 18.21
C LYS A 18 -2.62 0.33 16.74
N ASN A 19 -2.15 1.35 16.03
CA ASN A 19 -2.47 1.55 14.62
C ASN A 19 -1.96 0.38 13.75
N MET A 20 -0.75 -0.13 14.00
CA MET A 20 -0.20 -1.30 13.30
C MET A 20 -1.04 -2.57 13.55
N MET A 21 -1.45 -2.84 14.79
CA MET A 21 -2.31 -3.99 15.11
C MET A 21 -3.67 -3.90 14.41
N ILE A 22 -4.30 -2.72 14.39
CA ILE A 22 -5.58 -2.50 13.72
C ILE A 22 -5.44 -2.73 12.21
N TYR A 23 -4.38 -2.21 11.58
CA TYR A 23 -4.10 -2.45 10.17
C TYR A 23 -3.94 -3.95 9.88
N LEU A 24 -3.11 -4.65 10.66
CA LEU A 24 -2.86 -6.08 10.46
C LEU A 24 -4.13 -6.92 10.68
N ARG A 25 -4.98 -6.55 11.64
CA ARG A 25 -6.31 -7.15 11.81
C ARG A 25 -7.17 -6.97 10.56
N ASN A 26 -7.23 -5.76 10.01
CA ASN A 26 -8.13 -5.45 8.90
C ASN A 26 -7.62 -6.01 7.56
N MET A 27 -6.33 -5.82 7.27
CA MET A 27 -5.72 -6.14 5.97
C MET A 27 -5.23 -7.58 5.87
N ALA A 28 -4.85 -8.19 6.99
CA ALA A 28 -4.27 -9.53 7.01
C ALA A 28 -5.02 -10.50 7.93
N ARG A 29 -6.17 -10.08 8.49
CA ARG A 29 -7.06 -10.91 9.32
C ARG A 29 -6.37 -11.49 10.56
N PHE A 30 -5.33 -10.83 11.08
CA PHE A 30 -4.71 -11.23 12.35
C PHE A 30 -5.70 -11.07 13.51
N LYS A 31 -5.72 -12.06 14.41
CA LYS A 31 -6.44 -11.95 15.69
C LYS A 31 -5.68 -10.99 16.61
N MET A 32 -6.40 -10.15 17.36
CA MET A 32 -5.75 -9.23 18.32
C MET A 32 -4.96 -9.97 19.40
N ASP A 33 -5.37 -11.19 19.76
CA ASP A 33 -4.68 -12.04 20.74
C ASP A 33 -3.26 -12.42 20.33
N TYR A 34 -2.97 -12.46 19.03
CA TYR A 34 -1.63 -12.73 18.52
C TYR A 34 -0.61 -11.67 18.99
N PHE A 35 -1.05 -10.44 19.19
CA PHE A 35 -0.20 -9.32 19.60
C PHE A 35 -0.13 -9.14 21.12
N LYS A 36 -0.79 -10.00 21.92
CA LYS A 36 -0.71 -9.94 23.39
C LYS A 36 0.74 -10.16 23.81
N GLY A 37 1.27 -9.25 24.64
CA GLY A 37 2.67 -9.29 25.09
C GLY A 37 3.71 -8.78 24.08
N MET A 38 3.34 -8.54 22.81
CA MET A 38 4.28 -8.02 21.81
C MET A 38 4.52 -6.52 21.96
N THR A 39 5.79 -6.12 21.85
CA THR A 39 6.22 -4.73 21.88
C THR A 39 6.06 -4.07 20.50
N TYR A 40 6.31 -2.76 20.43
CA TYR A 40 6.34 -2.05 19.15
C TYR A 40 7.40 -2.63 18.20
N ASP A 41 8.58 -2.96 18.72
CA ASP A 41 9.71 -3.41 17.91
C ASP A 41 9.49 -4.85 17.38
N ASP A 42 8.68 -5.67 18.05
CA ASP A 42 8.26 -7.00 17.55
C ASP A 42 7.20 -6.91 16.44
N ILE A 43 6.26 -5.96 16.56
CA ILE A 43 5.12 -5.81 15.62
C ILE A 43 5.55 -5.09 14.34
N ARG A 44 6.50 -4.16 14.46
CA ARG A 44 6.94 -3.30 13.35
C ARG A 44 7.42 -4.09 12.12
N PRO A 45 8.29 -5.11 12.22
CA PRO A 45 8.71 -5.91 11.06
C PRO A 45 7.57 -6.64 10.36
N ILE A 46 6.58 -7.13 11.13
CA ILE A 46 5.40 -7.82 10.58
C ILE A 46 4.55 -6.84 9.77
N PHE A 47 4.34 -5.65 10.32
CA PHE A 47 3.64 -4.57 9.64
C PHE A 47 4.35 -4.15 8.37
N GLU A 48 5.65 -3.86 8.42
CA GLU A 48 6.45 -3.42 7.26
C GLU A 48 6.41 -4.46 6.13
N LYS A 49 6.57 -5.75 6.46
CA LYS A 49 6.46 -6.83 5.47
C LYS A 49 5.11 -6.83 4.78
N LYS A 50 4.00 -6.76 5.54
CA LYS A 50 2.66 -6.79 4.95
C LYS A 50 2.36 -5.52 4.15
N PHE A 51 2.78 -4.36 4.65
CA PHE A 51 2.62 -3.08 3.98
C PHE A 51 3.37 -3.05 2.65
N ASN A 52 4.64 -3.46 2.64
CA ASN A 52 5.45 -3.49 1.42
C ASN A 52 4.90 -4.46 0.37
N CYS A 53 4.41 -5.64 0.78
CA CYS A 53 3.71 -6.55 -0.14
C CYS A 53 2.47 -5.91 -0.76
N ASN A 54 1.68 -5.16 0.03
CA ASN A 54 0.49 -4.49 -0.46
C ASN A 54 0.82 -3.35 -1.42
N VAL A 55 1.85 -2.54 -1.12
CA VAL A 55 2.33 -1.48 -2.01
C VAL A 55 2.83 -2.06 -3.33
N ALA A 56 3.65 -3.12 -3.28
CA ALA A 56 4.14 -3.79 -4.49
C ALA A 56 3.00 -4.34 -5.36
N PHE A 57 1.96 -4.89 -4.74
CA PHE A 57 0.77 -5.36 -5.45
C PHE A 57 0.00 -4.21 -6.13
N LEU A 58 -0.18 -3.07 -5.45
CA LEU A 58 -0.86 -1.90 -5.99
C LEU A 58 -0.09 -1.28 -7.16
N VAL A 59 1.24 -1.18 -7.05
CA VAL A 59 2.10 -0.69 -8.15
C VAL A 59 1.95 -1.59 -9.37
N LYS A 60 2.01 -2.91 -9.18
CA LYS A 60 1.83 -3.88 -10.27
C LYS A 60 0.48 -3.75 -10.97
N ILE A 61 -0.62 -3.56 -10.22
CA ILE A 61 -1.95 -3.34 -10.83
C ILE A 61 -1.96 -2.05 -11.64
N LYS A 62 -1.40 -0.95 -11.09
CA LYS A 62 -1.38 0.33 -11.79
C LYS A 62 -0.61 0.24 -13.12
N GLU A 63 0.55 -0.40 -13.11
CA GLU A 63 1.35 -0.63 -14.33
C GLU A 63 0.59 -1.47 -15.37
N GLN A 64 -0.11 -2.52 -14.94
CA GLN A 64 -0.94 -3.34 -15.84
C GLN A 64 -2.07 -2.54 -16.48
N MET A 65 -2.75 -1.69 -15.71
CA MET A 65 -3.81 -0.82 -16.24
C MET A 65 -3.25 0.20 -17.24
N GLU A 66 -2.12 0.84 -16.93
CA GLU A 66 -1.46 1.79 -17.84
C GLU A 66 -0.99 1.09 -19.13
N GLU A 67 -0.48 -0.13 -19.05
CA GLU A 67 -0.09 -0.91 -20.23
C GLU A 67 -1.30 -1.28 -21.10
N GLU A 68 -2.40 -1.71 -20.48
CA GLU A 68 -3.64 -2.02 -21.18
C GLU A 68 -4.22 -0.79 -21.90
N ASP A 69 -4.29 0.36 -21.23
CA ASP A 69 -4.75 1.61 -21.83
C ASP A 69 -3.89 2.03 -23.03
N ASN A 70 -2.57 1.91 -22.93
CA ASN A 70 -1.66 2.17 -24.04
C ASN A 70 -1.86 1.21 -25.21
N ARG A 71 -2.15 -0.08 -24.95
CA ARG A 71 -2.48 -1.06 -25.99
C ARG A 71 -3.81 -0.72 -26.66
N VAL A 72 -4.82 -0.32 -25.90
CA VAL A 72 -6.13 0.13 -26.43
C VAL A 72 -5.94 1.39 -27.30
N LEU A 73 -5.15 2.37 -26.84
CA LEU A 73 -4.87 3.58 -27.60
C LEU A 73 -4.17 3.27 -28.93
N LYS A 74 -3.12 2.43 -28.92
CA LYS A 74 -2.40 1.99 -30.14
C LYS A 74 -3.33 1.29 -31.14
N ARG A 75 -4.27 0.46 -30.66
CA ARG A 75 -5.28 -0.19 -31.53
C ARG A 75 -6.23 0.82 -32.16
N LYS A 76 -6.69 1.83 -31.39
CA LYS A 76 -7.56 2.90 -31.91
C LYS A 76 -6.88 3.73 -33.00
N VAL A 77 -5.62 4.13 -32.79
CA VAL A 77 -4.83 4.90 -33.77
C VAL A 77 -4.70 4.11 -35.08
N LYS A 78 -4.24 2.86 -35.03
CA LYS A 78 -4.11 2.00 -36.23
C LYS A 78 -5.43 1.78 -36.96
N SER A 79 -6.53 1.59 -36.23
CA SER A 79 -7.85 1.44 -36.85
C SER A 79 -8.32 2.73 -37.54
N SER A 80 -7.97 3.91 -37.02
CA SER A 80 -8.30 5.19 -37.63
C SER A 80 -7.52 5.43 -38.91
N GLU A 81 -6.22 5.15 -38.91
CA GLU A 81 -5.34 5.27 -40.08
C GLU A 81 -5.81 4.36 -41.23
N HIS A 82 -6.14 3.10 -40.92
CA HIS A 82 -6.64 2.16 -41.91
C HIS A 82 -8.02 2.55 -42.48
N LYS A 83 -8.90 3.18 -41.67
CA LYS A 83 -10.18 3.72 -42.16
C LYS A 83 -10.00 4.97 -43.03
N ALA A 84 -8.97 5.78 -42.79
CA ALA A 84 -8.64 6.95 -43.59
C ALA A 84 -8.05 6.56 -44.95
N ALA A 85 -7.15 5.57 -44.98
CA ALA A 85 -6.50 5.09 -46.22
C ALA A 85 -7.44 4.39 -47.21
N LYS A 86 -8.58 3.83 -46.75
CA LYS A 86 -9.60 3.20 -47.62
C LYS A 86 -10.63 4.17 -48.21
N LYS A 87 -10.57 5.47 -47.86
CA LYS A 87 -11.45 6.53 -48.39
C LYS A 87 -10.80 7.40 -49.47
N GLN A 88 -9.54 7.15 -49.81
CA GLN A 88 -8.88 7.64 -51.03
C GLN A 88 -9.06 6.63 -52.16
#